data_AF-A0A936V2Z2-F1
#
_entry.id   AF-A0A936V2Z2-F1
#
_cell.length_a   1.000
_cell.length_b   1.000
_cell.length_c   1.000
_cell.angle_alpha   90.00
_cell.angle_beta   90.00
_cell.angle_gamma   90.00
#
_symmetry.space_group_name_H-M   'P 1'
#
loop_
_entity.id
_entity.type
_entity.pdbx_description
1 polymer ?
#
loop_
_entity_poly.entity_id
_entity_poly.type
_entity_poly.pdbx_seq_one_letter_code
_entity_poly.pdbx_strand_id
1 'polypeptide(L)'
;MVTKFIRLIPVVLLSTIGLPAQIPQSIAPANAPAKILMILDITVHDTSMYEQYRKNVEPVISKYGGKYLVRSGGMAFDTGPDRKVIPVEGGWNPDRLIIVQWDSMEQLQKFATSAEYLAVADLRNKSASTKSIIVKEYMK
;
A
#
# COMPACT_ATOMS: atom_id res chain seq x y z
N MET A 1 32.73 17.10 59.00
CA MET A 1 31.42 17.55 59.54
C MET A 1 30.35 17.09 58.54
N VAL A 2 29.35 16.35 59.05
CA VAL A 2 28.10 15.90 58.39
C VAL A 2 28.18 14.79 57.34
N THR A 3 28.06 13.58 57.87
CA THR A 3 27.46 12.37 57.31
C THR A 3 26.08 12.63 56.69
N LYS A 4 25.80 12.09 55.50
CA LYS A 4 24.44 11.70 55.10
C LYS A 4 24.46 10.55 54.09
N PHE A 5 24.21 9.35 54.62
CA PHE A 5 23.81 8.17 53.87
C PHE A 5 22.45 8.44 53.22
N ILE A 6 22.35 8.32 51.90
CA ILE A 6 21.06 8.17 51.22
C ILE A 6 20.90 6.68 50.91
N ARG A 7 19.89 6.09 51.54
CA ARG A 7 19.52 4.68 51.45
C ARG A 7 18.97 4.38 50.05
N LEU A 8 19.49 3.32 49.41
CA LEU A 8 18.82 2.68 48.29
C LEU A 8 17.50 2.07 48.77
N ILE A 9 16.39 2.45 48.12
CA ILE A 9 15.10 1.75 48.22
C ILE A 9 14.98 0.91 46.94
N PRO A 10 14.77 -0.41 47.01
CA PRO A 10 14.49 -1.21 45.84
C PRO A 10 13.03 -0.96 45.43
N VAL A 11 12.82 -0.20 44.38
CA VAL A 11 11.51 -0.09 43.75
C VAL A 11 11.31 -1.34 42.89
N VAL A 12 10.65 -2.34 43.46
CA VAL A 12 10.06 -3.45 42.73
C VAL A 12 8.84 -2.88 42.01
N LEU A 13 8.98 -2.54 40.73
CA LEU A 13 7.84 -2.25 39.88
C LEU A 13 7.35 -3.56 39.25
N LEU A 14 6.32 -4.12 39.85
CA LEU A 14 5.50 -5.21 39.33
C LEU A 14 4.66 -4.64 38.17
N SER A 15 5.20 -4.58 36.96
CA SER A 15 4.44 -4.22 35.76
C SER A 15 4.02 -5.48 35.02
N THR A 16 2.72 -5.71 35.05
CA THR A 16 1.94 -6.73 34.34
C THR A 16 2.45 -7.00 32.92
N ILE A 17 2.75 -8.26 32.63
CA ILE A 17 2.86 -8.76 31.26
C ILE A 17 1.44 -8.65 30.67
N GLY A 18 1.17 -7.55 29.96
CA GLY A 18 0.02 -7.50 29.07
C GLY A 18 0.26 -8.52 27.97
N LEU A 19 -0.62 -9.53 27.86
CA LEU A 19 -0.65 -10.38 26.68
C LEU A 19 -0.73 -9.47 25.44
N PRO A 20 0.06 -9.71 24.38
CA PRO A 20 -0.21 -9.04 23.13
C PRO A 20 -1.64 -9.41 22.74
N ALA A 21 -2.49 -8.41 22.52
CA ALA A 21 -3.79 -8.61 21.92
C ALA A 21 -3.56 -9.35 20.60
N GLN A 22 -3.99 -10.61 20.51
CA GLN A 22 -4.10 -11.30 19.24
C GLN A 22 -4.95 -10.40 18.34
N ILE A 23 -4.33 -9.79 17.33
CA ILE A 23 -5.08 -9.18 16.24
C ILE A 23 -5.95 -10.31 15.70
N PRO A 24 -7.29 -10.20 15.73
CA PRO A 24 -8.12 -11.24 15.16
C PRO A 24 -7.70 -11.39 13.69
N GLN A 25 -7.11 -12.52 13.36
CA GLN A 25 -6.87 -12.90 11.97
C GLN A 25 -8.22 -12.77 11.28
N SER A 26 -8.29 -11.89 10.27
CA SER A 26 -9.44 -11.77 9.41
C SER A 26 -9.84 -13.18 8.98
N ILE A 27 -10.99 -13.66 9.48
CA ILE A 27 -11.52 -14.97 9.16
C ILE A 27 -12.11 -14.87 7.75
N ALA A 28 -11.25 -14.73 6.75
CA ALA A 28 -11.66 -15.06 5.39
C ALA A 28 -12.12 -16.53 5.44
N PRO A 29 -13.29 -16.87 4.88
CA PRO A 29 -13.77 -18.24 4.92
C PRO A 29 -12.71 -19.15 4.30
N ALA A 30 -12.51 -20.34 4.88
CA ALA A 30 -11.47 -21.30 4.50
C ALA A 30 -11.48 -21.72 3.00
N ASN A 31 -12.50 -21.32 2.24
CA ASN A 31 -12.67 -21.58 0.81
C ASN A 31 -12.75 -20.30 -0.05
N ALA A 32 -12.36 -19.13 0.46
CA ALA A 32 -12.32 -17.92 -0.36
C ALA A 32 -11.26 -18.06 -1.48
N PRO A 33 -11.57 -17.70 -2.73
CA PRO A 33 -10.58 -17.73 -3.80
C PRO A 33 -9.45 -16.74 -3.51
N ALA A 34 -8.23 -17.10 -3.90
CA ALA A 34 -7.05 -16.24 -3.79
C ALA A 34 -7.31 -14.89 -4.47
N LYS A 35 -6.98 -13.80 -3.78
CA LYS A 35 -7.14 -12.44 -4.31
C LYS A 35 -6.21 -12.18 -5.49
N ILE A 36 -6.60 -11.23 -6.33
CA ILE A 36 -5.81 -10.77 -7.47
C ILE A 36 -5.10 -9.48 -7.09
N LEU A 37 -3.78 -9.43 -7.29
CA LEU A 37 -2.94 -8.28 -6.98
C LEU A 37 -2.31 -7.77 -8.27
N MET A 38 -2.58 -6.50 -8.60
CA MET A 38 -1.85 -5.79 -9.65
C MET A 38 -0.74 -4.97 -9.00
N ILE A 39 0.51 -5.26 -9.35
CA ILE A 39 1.69 -4.53 -8.90
C ILE A 39 2.10 -3.58 -10.02
N LEU A 40 2.32 -2.31 -9.68
CA LEU A 40 2.70 -1.27 -10.64
C LEU A 40 3.94 -0.52 -10.15
N ASP A 41 4.95 -0.49 -11.00
CA ASP A 41 6.14 0.36 -10.92
C ASP A 41 5.95 1.52 -11.91
N ILE A 42 5.94 2.75 -11.41
CA ILE A 42 5.54 3.92 -12.16
C ILE A 42 6.60 5.02 -12.05
N THR A 43 7.09 5.47 -13.20
CA THR A 43 7.92 6.67 -13.33
C THR A 43 7.06 7.79 -13.90
N VAL A 44 6.78 8.81 -13.09
CA VAL A 44 5.95 9.97 -13.48
C VAL A 44 6.86 11.07 -14.04
N HIS A 45 6.59 11.50 -15.27
CA HIS A 45 7.33 12.56 -15.95
C HIS A 45 6.49 13.84 -16.16
N ASP A 46 5.16 13.78 -16.03
CA ASP A 46 4.29 14.96 -15.90
C ASP A 46 3.43 14.83 -14.63
N THR A 47 3.85 15.54 -13.58
CA THR A 47 3.19 15.48 -12.27
C THR A 47 1.77 16.03 -12.31
N SER A 48 1.53 17.12 -13.06
CA SER A 48 0.22 17.79 -13.08
C SER A 48 -0.83 16.94 -13.78
N MET A 49 -0.47 16.38 -14.93
CA MET A 49 -1.36 15.48 -15.69
C MET A 49 -1.59 14.17 -14.93
N TYR A 50 -0.56 13.62 -14.29
CA TYR A 50 -0.70 12.40 -13.50
C TYR A 50 -1.59 12.62 -12.26
N GLU A 51 -1.57 13.79 -11.64
CA GLU A 51 -2.48 14.12 -10.54
C GLU A 51 -3.94 14.14 -10.99
N GLN A 52 -4.21 14.65 -12.21
CA GLN A 52 -5.55 14.60 -12.80
C GLN A 52 -6.00 13.15 -13.02
N TYR A 53 -5.13 12.31 -13.58
CA TYR A 53 -5.39 10.87 -13.68
C TYR A 53 -5.69 10.25 -12.32
N ARG A 54 -4.84 10.50 -11.31
CA ARG A 54 -4.93 9.94 -9.96
C ARG A 54 -6.26 10.24 -9.30
N LYS A 55 -6.72 11.50 -9.37
CA LYS A 55 -8.01 11.94 -8.79
C LYS A 55 -9.20 11.27 -9.47
N ASN A 56 -9.14 11.08 -10.80
CA ASN A 56 -10.24 10.52 -11.56
C ASN A 56 -10.30 8.98 -11.51
N VAL A 57 -9.15 8.30 -11.46
CA VAL A 57 -9.10 6.83 -11.50
C VAL A 57 -9.45 6.18 -10.16
N GLU A 58 -9.13 6.82 -9.04
CA GLU A 58 -9.35 6.29 -7.70
C GLU A 58 -10.81 5.86 -7.43
N PRO A 59 -11.85 6.70 -7.66
CA PRO A 59 -13.23 6.28 -7.48
C PRO A 59 -13.65 5.17 -8.44
N VAL A 60 -13.07 5.11 -9.64
CA VAL A 60 -13.35 4.04 -10.62
C VAL A 60 -12.79 2.71 -10.12
N ILE A 61 -11.55 2.69 -9.62
CA ILE A 61 -10.95 1.49 -9.02
C ILE A 61 -11.84 0.96 -7.90
N SER A 62 -12.26 1.82 -6.97
CA SER A 62 -13.14 1.43 -5.86
C SER A 62 -14.51 0.93 -6.33
N LYS A 63 -15.10 1.56 -7.35
CA LYS A 63 -16.38 1.13 -7.94
C LYS A 63 -16.34 -0.31 -8.45
N TYR A 64 -15.20 -0.73 -9.00
CA TYR A 64 -15.00 -2.09 -9.51
C TYR A 64 -14.37 -3.04 -8.47
N GLY A 65 -14.44 -2.73 -7.18
CA GLY A 65 -13.98 -3.60 -6.09
C GLY A 65 -12.46 -3.57 -5.84
N GLY A 66 -11.75 -2.67 -6.51
CA GLY A 66 -10.32 -2.49 -6.33
C GLY A 66 -9.99 -1.80 -5.01
N LYS A 67 -8.99 -2.32 -4.29
CA LYS A 67 -8.53 -1.81 -2.99
C LYS A 67 -7.04 -1.53 -3.05
N TYR A 68 -6.61 -0.31 -2.73
CA TYR A 68 -5.19 0.01 -2.60
C TYR A 68 -4.63 -0.67 -1.34
N LEU A 69 -3.63 -1.54 -1.54
CA LEU A 69 -2.84 -2.10 -0.43
C LEU A 69 -1.54 -1.32 -0.23
N VAL A 70 -0.93 -0.90 -1.35
CA VAL A 70 0.29 -0.08 -1.36
C VAL A 70 0.08 1.07 -2.31
N ARG A 71 0.46 2.26 -1.86
CA ARG A 71 0.45 3.49 -2.66
C ARG A 71 1.58 4.38 -2.14
N SER A 72 2.80 3.97 -2.49
CA SER A 72 4.04 4.50 -1.91
C SER A 72 4.90 5.17 -2.99
N GLY A 73 5.72 6.11 -2.57
CA GLY A 73 6.57 6.89 -3.46
C GLY A 73 5.80 7.89 -4.32
N GLY A 74 6.49 8.49 -5.28
CA GLY A 74 6.00 9.65 -6.03
C GLY A 74 5.98 10.85 -5.11
N MET A 75 7.18 11.34 -4.75
CA MET A 75 7.40 12.43 -3.79
C MET A 75 6.53 13.67 -4.04
N ALA A 76 6.11 13.90 -5.27
CA ALA A 76 5.20 14.99 -5.63
C ALA A 76 3.76 14.81 -5.08
N PHE A 77 3.35 13.59 -4.77
CA PHE A 77 2.01 13.23 -4.29
C PHE A 77 2.02 12.69 -2.86
N ASP A 78 3.10 12.02 -2.48
CA ASP A 78 3.30 11.40 -1.18
C ASP A 78 4.53 12.03 -0.51
N THR A 79 4.33 13.20 0.10
CA THR A 79 5.40 14.01 0.71
C THR A 79 5.85 13.51 2.08
N GLY A 80 5.13 12.53 2.66
CA GLY A 80 5.45 11.92 3.93
C GLY A 80 6.65 10.98 3.82
N PRO A 81 7.64 11.06 4.74
CA PRO A 81 8.82 10.18 4.69
C PRO A 81 8.47 8.70 4.95
N ASP A 82 7.33 8.45 5.61
CA ASP A 82 6.78 7.13 5.92
C ASP A 82 6.31 6.36 4.67
N ARG A 83 6.11 7.05 3.54
CA ARG A 83 5.66 6.44 2.28
C ARG A 83 6.76 6.33 1.23
N LYS A 84 8.02 6.63 1.59
CA LYS A 84 9.15 6.48 0.67
C LYS A 84 9.39 4.99 0.37
N VAL A 85 9.63 4.65 -0.89
CA VAL A 85 10.10 3.31 -1.25
C VAL A 85 11.56 3.15 -0.78
N ILE A 86 11.85 2.05 -0.08
CA ILE A 86 13.19 1.72 0.41
C ILE A 86 13.72 0.54 -0.41
N PRO A 87 14.70 0.74 -1.30
CA PRO A 87 15.36 -0.34 -2.02
C PRO A 87 16.11 -1.26 -1.05
N VAL A 88 16.10 -2.57 -1.33
CA VAL A 88 16.77 -3.57 -0.51
C VAL A 88 17.88 -4.26 -1.31
N GLU A 89 17.53 -4.85 -2.46
CA GLU A 89 18.46 -5.63 -3.28
C GLU A 89 18.09 -5.57 -4.78
N GLY A 90 18.98 -6.09 -5.63
CA GLY A 90 18.72 -6.22 -7.08
C GLY A 90 18.63 -4.91 -7.87
N GLY A 91 18.93 -3.77 -7.24
CA GLY A 91 18.88 -2.45 -7.89
C GLY A 91 17.46 -1.98 -8.23
N TRP A 92 16.42 -2.64 -7.72
CA TRP A 92 15.05 -2.20 -7.96
C TRP A 92 14.72 -1.02 -7.04
N ASN A 93 14.62 0.17 -7.64
CA ASN A 93 14.38 1.43 -6.95
C ASN A 93 13.30 2.24 -7.68
N PRO A 94 12.01 1.84 -7.56
CA PRO A 94 10.92 2.53 -8.22
C PRO A 94 10.61 3.86 -7.51
N ASP A 95 10.37 4.91 -8.29
CA ASP A 95 9.96 6.21 -7.74
C ASP A 95 8.59 6.12 -7.09
N ARG A 96 7.67 5.35 -7.70
CA ARG A 96 6.31 5.12 -7.21
C ARG A 96 5.92 3.66 -7.40
N LEU A 97 5.47 3.03 -6.31
CA LEU A 97 5.03 1.63 -6.28
C LEU A 97 3.59 1.55 -5.80
N ILE A 98 2.74 0.88 -6.56
CA ILE A 98 1.32 0.68 -6.24
C ILE A 98 1.00 -0.81 -6.24
N ILE A 99 0.20 -1.26 -5.27
CA ILE A 99 -0.44 -2.57 -5.27
C ILE A 99 -1.94 -2.37 -5.10
N VAL A 100 -2.73 -2.86 -6.06
CA VAL A 100 -4.19 -2.85 -5.99
C VAL A 100 -4.72 -4.28 -5.98
N GLN A 101 -5.63 -4.57 -5.06
CA GLN A 101 -6.25 -5.87 -4.88
C GLN A 101 -7.68 -5.91 -5.41
N TRP A 102 -8.06 -7.01 -6.05
CA TRP A 102 -9.44 -7.39 -6.37
C TRP A 102 -9.78 -8.77 -5.82
N ASP A 103 -11.09 -9.03 -5.66
CA ASP A 103 -11.56 -10.35 -5.22
C ASP A 103 -11.51 -11.39 -6.35
N SER A 104 -11.51 -10.96 -7.61
CA SER A 104 -11.44 -11.86 -8.78
C SER A 104 -10.83 -11.18 -10.01
N MET A 105 -10.37 -12.00 -10.97
CA MET A 105 -9.91 -11.49 -12.28
C MET A 105 -11.03 -10.82 -13.07
N GLU A 106 -12.27 -11.27 -12.89
CA GLU A 106 -13.44 -10.69 -13.56
C GLU A 106 -13.66 -9.23 -13.13
N GLN A 107 -13.50 -8.92 -11.85
CA GLN A 107 -13.60 -7.54 -11.35
C GLN A 107 -12.49 -6.64 -11.93
N LEU A 108 -11.25 -7.13 -11.93
CA LEU A 108 -10.13 -6.43 -12.55
C LEU A 108 -10.36 -6.18 -14.05
N GLN A 109 -10.88 -7.17 -14.78
CA GLN A 109 -11.20 -7.04 -16.20
C GLN A 109 -12.31 -6.02 -16.42
N LYS A 110 -13.39 -6.06 -15.63
CA LYS A 110 -14.47 -5.05 -15.69
C LYS A 110 -13.95 -3.64 -15.44
N PHE A 111 -13.02 -3.47 -14.51
CA PHE A 111 -12.31 -2.20 -14.32
C PHE A 111 -11.54 -1.80 -15.59
N ALA A 112 -10.66 -2.68 -16.07
CA ALA A 112 -9.74 -2.39 -17.16
C ALA A 112 -10.42 -2.11 -18.50
N THR A 113 -11.63 -2.66 -18.73
CA THR A 113 -12.42 -2.45 -19.95
C THR A 113 -13.57 -1.46 -19.78
N SER A 114 -13.74 -0.88 -18.58
CA SER A 114 -14.81 0.10 -18.33
C SER A 114 -14.63 1.37 -19.15
N ALA A 115 -15.73 1.97 -19.60
CA ALA A 115 -15.71 3.25 -20.28
C ALA A 115 -15.12 4.35 -19.38
N GLU A 116 -15.39 4.29 -18.08
CA GLU A 116 -14.89 5.22 -17.07
C GLU A 116 -13.36 5.17 -16.93
N TYR A 117 -12.76 3.97 -16.92
CA TYR A 117 -11.30 3.86 -16.90
C TYR A 117 -10.69 4.27 -18.24
N LEU A 118 -11.26 3.82 -19.35
CA LEU A 118 -10.75 4.14 -20.68
C LEU A 118 -10.77 5.66 -20.96
N ALA A 119 -11.75 6.39 -20.42
CA ALA A 119 -11.83 7.85 -20.52
C ALA A 119 -10.65 8.59 -19.85
N VAL A 120 -9.97 7.96 -18.88
CA VAL A 120 -8.87 8.58 -18.12
C VAL A 120 -7.51 7.92 -18.34
N ALA A 121 -7.48 6.72 -18.93
CA ALA A 121 -6.25 5.94 -19.13
C ALA A 121 -5.18 6.68 -19.95
N ASP A 122 -5.60 7.50 -20.91
CA ASP A 122 -4.70 8.28 -21.76
C ASP A 122 -3.90 9.33 -20.96
N LEU A 123 -4.50 9.91 -19.91
CA LEU A 123 -3.79 10.82 -19.00
C LEU A 123 -2.59 10.12 -18.35
N ARG A 124 -2.74 8.87 -17.90
CA ARG A 124 -1.63 8.07 -17.36
C ARG A 124 -0.58 7.80 -18.42
N ASN A 125 -1.00 7.31 -19.60
CA ASN A 125 -0.08 6.94 -20.68
C ASN A 125 0.80 8.11 -21.14
N LYS A 126 0.26 9.33 -21.11
CA LYS A 126 0.97 10.54 -21.50
C LYS A 126 1.82 11.17 -20.40
N SER A 127 1.63 10.78 -19.15
CA SER A 127 2.29 11.41 -17.99
C SER A 127 3.23 10.49 -17.22
N ALA A 128 3.18 9.18 -17.47
CA ALA A 128 4.02 8.22 -16.80
C ALA A 128 4.35 6.96 -17.64
N SER A 129 5.56 6.47 -17.44
CA SER A 129 5.95 5.11 -17.82
C SER A 129 5.51 4.14 -16.73
N THR A 130 4.85 3.03 -17.10
CA THR A 130 4.34 2.04 -16.15
C THR A 130 4.79 0.64 -16.54
N LYS A 131 5.39 -0.09 -15.60
CA LYS A 131 5.55 -1.55 -15.67
C LYS A 131 4.56 -2.17 -14.69
N SER A 132 3.82 -3.18 -15.11
CA SER A 132 2.85 -3.84 -14.24
C SER A 132 2.75 -5.32 -14.48
N ILE A 133 2.46 -6.05 -13.40
CA ILE A 133 2.20 -7.49 -13.42
C ILE A 133 0.98 -7.81 -12.55
N ILE A 134 0.33 -8.93 -12.87
CA ILE A 134 -0.75 -9.49 -12.05
C ILE A 134 -0.23 -10.75 -11.39
N VAL A 135 -0.41 -10.85 -10.07
CA VAL A 135 -0.08 -12.02 -9.26
C VAL A 135 -1.27 -12.40 -8.39
N LYS A 136 -1.23 -13.59 -7.80
CA LYS A 136 -2.25 -14.05 -6.86
C LYS A 136 -1.74 -13.94 -5.43
N GLU A 137 -2.64 -13.68 -4.50
CA GLU A 137 -2.38 -13.80 -3.08
C GLU A 137 -1.89 -15.22 -2.75
N TYR A 138 -0.92 -15.29 -1.84
CA TYR A 138 -0.43 -16.56 -1.31
C TYR A 138 -1.40 -17.11 -0.27
N MET A 139 -1.96 -18.30 -0.54
CA MET A 139 -2.85 -19.02 0.36
C MET A 139 -2.04 -20.11 1.09
N LYS A 140 -2.20 -20.22 2.41
CA LYS A 140 -1.55 -21.24 3.24
C LYS A 140 -2.42 -22.48 3.39
#